data_AF-N9U090-F1
#
_entry.id   AF-N9U090-F1
#
_cell.length_a   1.000
_cell.length_b   1.000
_cell.length_c   1.000
_cell.angle_alpha   90.00
_cell.angle_beta   90.00
_cell.angle_gamma   90.00
#
_symmetry.space_group_name_H-M   'P 1'
#
loop_
_entity.id
_entity.type
_entity.pdbx_description
1 polymer ?
#
loop_
_entity_poly.entity_id
_entity_poly.type
_entity_poly.pdbx_seq_one_letter_code
_entity_poly.pdbx_strand_id
1 'polypeptide(L)'
;MTSERKLSIVSLIIKVVGIILLGVAIYFIIQNAAPAIKELKEKIETESFKDTFDRIKSIIKSNLTYFIILGSGLLTAVLTYVLDLAILTMSSWKSQAFGKIILFLSTLLPVLWVISWIGNIGIIVKTKVY
;
A
#
# COMPACT_ATOMS: atom_id res chain seq x y z
N MET A 1 10.17 -7.47 25.58
CA MET A 1 9.63 -7.59 24.20
C MET A 1 10.80 -7.69 23.22
N THR A 2 10.84 -8.69 22.33
CA THR A 2 11.96 -8.88 21.38
C THR A 2 11.94 -7.82 20.28
N SER A 3 13.10 -7.52 19.69
CA SER A 3 13.22 -6.54 18.59
C SER A 3 12.34 -6.90 17.38
N GLU A 4 12.22 -8.19 17.07
CA GLU A 4 11.31 -8.72 16.03
C GLU A 4 9.86 -8.30 16.26
N ARG A 5 9.36 -8.42 17.50
CA ARG A 5 7.99 -8.04 17.84
C ARG A 5 7.80 -6.54 17.76
N LYS A 6 8.79 -5.76 18.19
CA LYS A 6 8.73 -4.28 18.09
C LYS A 6 8.61 -3.86 16.63
N LEU A 7 9.47 -4.42 15.77
CA LEU A 7 9.42 -4.17 14.32
C LEU A 7 8.13 -4.67 13.68
N SER A 8 7.59 -5.81 14.10
CA SER A 8 6.31 -6.33 13.61
C SER A 8 5.15 -5.39 13.97
N ILE A 9 5.13 -4.84 15.19
CA ILE A 9 4.13 -3.83 15.59
C ILE A 9 4.28 -2.55 14.76
N VAL A 10 5.50 -2.03 14.62
CA VAL A 10 5.77 -0.85 13.81
C VAL A 10 5.36 -1.07 12.35
N SER A 11 5.69 -2.23 11.77
CA SER A 11 5.30 -2.63 10.43
C SER A 11 3.77 -2.62 10.29
N LEU A 12 3.02 -3.20 11.24
CA LEU A 12 1.55 -3.15 11.22
C LEU A 12 0.99 -1.73 11.28
N ILE A 13 1.50 -0.87 12.18
CA ILE A 13 1.03 0.52 12.31
C ILE A 13 1.24 1.27 10.98
N ILE A 14 2.42 1.16 10.38
CA ILE A 14 2.72 1.82 9.10
C ILE A 14 1.84 1.27 7.99
N LYS A 15 1.57 -0.05 7.95
CA LYS A 15 0.67 -0.66 6.96
C LYS A 15 -0.77 -0.16 7.09
N VAL A 16 -1.29 0.00 8.31
CA VAL A 16 -2.62 0.58 8.54
C VAL A 16 -2.70 2.00 8.00
N VAL A 17 -1.71 2.84 8.32
CA VAL A 17 -1.62 4.21 7.76
C VAL A 17 -1.55 4.17 6.23
N GLY A 18 -0.73 3.29 5.67
CA GLY A 18 -0.60 3.10 4.23
C GLY A 18 -1.91 2.73 3.53
N ILE A 19 -2.67 1.79 4.08
CA ILE A 19 -3.97 1.41 3.52
C ILE A 19 -4.97 2.56 3.60
N ILE A 20 -4.99 3.32 4.70
CA ILE A 20 -5.85 4.50 4.81
C ILE A 20 -5.49 5.53 3.73
N LEU A 21 -4.19 5.82 3.54
CA LEU A 21 -3.73 6.75 2.51
C LEU A 21 -4.12 6.29 1.10
N LEU A 22 -3.89 5.02 0.78
CA LEU A 22 -4.26 4.45 -0.52
C LEU A 22 -5.78 4.48 -0.73
N GLY A 23 -6.56 4.07 0.28
CA GLY A 23 -8.02 4.06 0.21
C GLY A 23 -8.60 5.46 0.00
N VAL A 24 -8.14 6.45 0.78
CA VAL A 24 -8.54 7.86 0.65
C VAL A 24 -8.16 8.40 -0.73
N ALA A 25 -6.93 8.19 -1.17
CA ALA A 25 -6.47 8.68 -2.47
C ALA A 25 -7.28 8.09 -3.63
N ILE A 26 -7.46 6.77 -3.66
CA ILE A 26 -8.23 6.09 -4.70
C ILE A 26 -9.67 6.56 -4.71
N TYR A 27 -10.31 6.65 -3.53
CA TYR A 27 -11.69 7.10 -3.41
C TYR A 27 -11.88 8.50 -4.01
N PHE A 28 -11.06 9.47 -3.61
CA PHE A 28 -11.19 10.84 -4.10
C PHE A 28 -10.78 10.99 -5.57
N ILE A 29 -9.77 10.27 -6.04
CA ILE A 29 -9.40 10.26 -7.47
C ILE A 29 -10.58 9.76 -8.30
N ILE A 30 -11.21 8.65 -7.92
CA ILE A 30 -12.36 8.11 -8.65
C ILE A 30 -13.53 9.10 -8.60
N GLN A 31 -13.86 9.63 -7.42
CA GLN A 31 -14.99 10.54 -7.25
C GLN A 31 -14.85 11.81 -8.12
N ASN A 32 -13.65 12.38 -8.19
CA ASN A 32 -13.39 13.61 -8.92
C ASN A 32 -13.11 13.38 -10.41
N ALA A 33 -12.44 12.28 -10.78
CA ALA A 33 -12.07 12.00 -12.16
C ALA A 33 -13.18 11.30 -12.94
N ALA A 34 -14.04 10.48 -12.31
CA ALA A 34 -15.07 9.73 -13.03
C ALA A 34 -16.06 10.61 -13.82
N PRO A 35 -16.59 11.72 -13.26
CA PRO A 35 -17.45 12.63 -14.02
C PRO A 35 -16.70 13.26 -15.20
N ALA A 36 -15.46 13.72 -14.97
CA ALA A 36 -14.66 14.38 -15.99
C ALA A 36 -14.24 13.42 -17.12
N ILE A 37 -13.94 12.16 -16.80
CA ILE A 37 -13.64 11.12 -17.79
C ILE A 37 -14.89 10.77 -18.61
N LYS A 38 -16.07 10.74 -17.97
CA LYS A 38 -17.33 10.50 -18.67
C LYS A 38 -17.62 11.60 -19.69
N GLU A 39 -17.48 12.87 -19.29
CA GLU A 39 -17.61 14.01 -20.20
C GLU A 39 -16.58 13.98 -21.33
N LEU A 40 -15.33 13.60 -21.02
CA LEU A 40 -14.27 13.47 -22.03
C LEU A 40 -14.64 12.42 -23.08
N LYS A 41 -15.16 11.26 -22.66
CA LYS A 41 -15.58 10.17 -23.54
C LYS A 41 -16.70 10.60 -24.50
N GLU A 42 -17.66 11.39 -24.02
CA GLU A 42 -18.79 11.88 -24.83
C GLU A 42 -18.35 12.92 -25.87
N LYS A 43 -17.25 13.64 -25.61
CA LYS A 43 -16.76 14.73 -26.49
C LYS A 43 -15.56 14.35 -27.35
N ILE A 44 -14.98 13.16 -27.16
CA ILE A 44 -13.73 12.74 -27.82
C ILE A 44 -13.85 12.65 -29.34
N GLU A 45 -15.04 12.41 -29.87
CA GLU A 45 -15.30 12.34 -31.31
C GLU A 45 -15.51 13.72 -31.96
N THR A 46 -15.74 14.77 -31.15
CA THR A 46 -16.05 16.12 -31.63
C THR A 46 -15.00 17.17 -31.27
N GLU A 47 -14.18 16.93 -30.25
CA GLU A 47 -13.10 17.82 -29.83
C GLU A 47 -11.78 17.52 -30.56
N SER A 48 -10.95 18.56 -30.72
CA SER A 48 -9.60 18.36 -31.25
C SER A 48 -8.72 17.61 -30.24
N PHE A 49 -7.69 16.93 -30.73
CA PHE A 49 -6.71 16.24 -29.87
C PHE A 49 -6.10 17.18 -28.82
N LYS A 50 -5.87 18.45 -29.19
CA LYS A 50 -5.30 19.46 -28.30
C LYS A 50 -6.25 19.77 -27.13
N ASP A 51 -7.53 19.96 -27.41
CA ASP A 51 -8.54 20.27 -26.38
C ASP A 51 -8.73 19.08 -25.42
N THR A 52 -8.72 17.86 -25.96
CA THR A 52 -8.75 16.62 -25.17
C THR A 52 -7.54 16.55 -24.22
N PHE A 53 -6.34 16.86 -24.72
CA PHE A 53 -5.11 16.84 -23.94
C PHE A 53 -5.12 17.91 -22.83
N ASP A 54 -5.59 19.12 -23.12
CA ASP A 54 -5.69 20.20 -22.14
C ASP A 54 -6.70 19.87 -21.02
N ARG A 55 -7.82 19.21 -21.37
CA ARG A 55 -8.77 18.67 -20.38
C ARG A 55 -8.14 17.60 -19.49
N ILE A 56 -7.43 16.62 -20.06
CA ILE A 56 -6.73 15.58 -19.28
C ILE A 56 -5.74 16.23 -18.31
N LYS A 57 -4.97 17.21 -18.78
CA LYS A 57 -4.02 17.96 -17.94
C LYS A 57 -4.73 18.69 -16.79
N SER A 58 -5.90 19.26 -17.04
CA SER A 58 -6.74 19.88 -16.01
C SER A 58 -7.24 18.88 -14.97
N ILE A 59 -7.69 17.69 -15.41
CA ILE A 59 -8.11 16.59 -14.51
C ILE A 59 -6.94 16.15 -13.63
N ILE A 60 -5.75 15.96 -14.20
CA ILE A 60 -4.56 15.58 -13.42
C ILE A 60 -4.21 16.68 -12.42
N LYS A 61 -4.22 17.94 -12.83
CA LYS A 61 -3.85 19.09 -11.98
C LYS A 61 -4.84 19.29 -10.83
N SER A 62 -6.14 19.14 -11.07
CA SER A 62 -7.17 19.23 -10.03
C SER A 62 -7.08 18.08 -9.01
N ASN A 63 -6.53 16.93 -9.41
CA ASN A 63 -6.36 15.77 -8.55
C ASN A 63 -4.92 15.58 -8.02
N LEU A 64 -4.03 16.56 -8.24
CA LEU A 64 -2.60 16.44 -7.93
C LEU A 64 -2.36 16.05 -6.47
N THR A 65 -3.09 16.67 -5.54
CA THR A 65 -2.99 16.36 -4.10
C THR A 65 -3.27 14.90 -3.81
N TYR A 66 -4.30 14.31 -4.44
CA TYR A 66 -4.64 12.91 -4.23
C TYR A 66 -3.63 11.96 -4.89
N PHE A 67 -3.03 12.36 -6.02
CA PHE A 67 -1.89 11.62 -6.59
C PHE A 67 -0.67 11.64 -5.67
N ILE A 68 -0.40 12.74 -4.96
CA ILE A 68 0.68 12.82 -3.96
C ILE A 68 0.37 11.90 -2.76
N ILE A 69 -0.88 11.89 -2.28
CA ILE A 69 -1.32 10.98 -1.21
C ILE A 69 -1.18 9.51 -1.66
N LEU A 70 -1.58 9.20 -2.91
CA LEU A 70 -1.40 7.87 -3.51
C LEU A 70 0.07 7.47 -3.53
N GLY A 71 0.95 8.36 -4.00
CA GLY A 71 2.39 8.14 -4.04
C GLY A 71 2.98 7.91 -2.64
N SER A 72 2.51 8.65 -1.64
CA SER A 72 2.91 8.48 -0.25
C SER A 72 2.44 7.13 0.32
N GLY A 73 1.20 6.71 0.01
CA GLY A 73 0.69 5.37 0.32
C GLY A 73 1.54 4.26 -0.30
N LEU A 74 1.91 4.38 -1.57
CA LEU A 74 2.81 3.42 -2.23
C LEU A 74 4.20 3.38 -1.57
N LEU A 75 4.73 4.54 -1.17
CA LEU A 75 6.01 4.62 -0.47
C LEU A 75 5.96 3.91 0.90
N THR A 76 4.84 3.99 1.62
CA THR A 76 4.66 3.20 2.85
C THR A 76 4.61 1.70 2.60
N ALA A 77 4.07 1.25 1.46
CA ALA A 77 4.09 -0.17 1.08
C ALA A 77 5.53 -0.67 0.84
N VAL A 78 6.36 0.13 0.16
CA VAL A 78 7.79 -0.17 -0.01
C VAL A 78 8.54 -0.20 1.31
N LEU A 79 8.32 0.80 2.19
CA LEU A 79 8.93 0.86 3.51
C LEU A 79 8.60 -0.39 4.35
N THR A 80 7.34 -0.81 4.35
CA THR A 80 6.90 -1.96 5.13
C THR A 80 7.39 -3.28 4.55
N TYR A 81 7.57 -3.37 3.23
CA TYR A 81 8.26 -4.48 2.60
C TYR A 81 9.72 -4.62 3.09
N VAL A 82 10.46 -3.50 3.19
CA VAL A 82 11.82 -3.50 3.74
C VAL A 82 11.83 -3.93 5.22
N LEU A 83 10.85 -3.48 6.00
CA LEU A 83 10.70 -3.92 7.39
C LEU A 83 10.42 -5.42 7.51
N ASP A 84 9.58 -5.97 6.64
CA ASP A 84 9.27 -7.40 6.64
C ASP A 84 10.52 -8.24 6.27
N LEU A 85 11.33 -7.78 5.32
CA LEU A 85 12.65 -8.38 5.04
C LEU A 85 13.58 -8.33 6.25
N ALA A 86 13.62 -7.19 6.95
CA ALA A 86 14.42 -7.05 8.17
C ALA A 86 13.93 -7.98 9.30
N ILE A 87 12.62 -8.27 9.38
CA ILE A 87 12.07 -9.23 10.34
C ILE A 87 12.44 -10.67 9.97
N LEU A 88 12.44 -11.00 8.67
CA LEU A 88 12.80 -12.32 8.16
C LEU A 88 14.25 -12.71 8.43
N THR A 89 15.18 -11.74 8.37
CA THR A 89 16.61 -11.98 8.61
C THR A 89 16.95 -12.24 10.08
N MET A 90 16.02 -12.01 11.02
CA MET A 90 16.24 -12.27 12.44
C MET A 90 16.15 -13.77 12.78
N SER A 91 16.97 -14.23 13.72
CA SER A 91 17.27 -15.67 13.91
C SER A 91 16.13 -16.51 14.51
N SER A 92 15.05 -15.93 15.04
CA SER A 92 14.08 -16.71 15.82
C SER A 92 13.05 -17.44 14.92
N TRP A 93 13.42 -18.60 14.38
CA TRP A 93 12.53 -19.42 13.54
C TRP A 93 11.74 -20.46 14.34
N LYS A 94 12.37 -21.11 15.33
CA LYS A 94 11.75 -22.19 16.12
C LYS A 94 10.41 -21.80 16.76
N SER A 95 10.26 -20.53 17.16
CA SER A 95 9.03 -20.07 17.78
C SER A 95 8.10 -19.34 16.82
N GLN A 96 8.60 -18.68 15.76
CA GLN A 96 7.83 -17.78 14.91
C GLN A 96 7.69 -18.27 13.45
N ALA A 97 7.95 -19.54 13.18
CA ALA A 97 8.00 -20.11 11.82
C ALA A 97 6.76 -19.80 10.98
N PHE A 98 5.55 -19.93 11.53
CA PHE A 98 4.31 -19.61 10.80
C PHE A 98 4.27 -18.16 10.33
N GLY A 99 4.52 -17.20 11.22
CA GLY A 99 4.53 -15.78 10.88
C GLY A 99 5.63 -15.44 9.86
N LYS A 100 6.81 -16.04 10.01
CA LYS A 100 7.93 -15.86 9.08
C LYS A 100 7.70 -16.51 7.72
N ILE A 101 7.02 -17.65 7.63
CA ILE A 101 6.65 -18.28 6.35
C ILE A 101 5.67 -17.37 5.59
N ILE A 102 4.68 -16.81 6.27
CA ILE A 102 3.74 -15.87 5.64
C ILE A 102 4.47 -14.62 5.16
N LEU A 103 5.35 -14.04 5.99
CA LEU A 103 6.17 -12.90 5.59
C LEU A 103 7.03 -13.25 4.37
N PHE A 104 7.68 -14.41 4.36
CA PHE A 104 8.50 -14.88 3.25
C PHE A 104 7.71 -14.98 1.95
N LEU A 105 6.53 -15.61 1.98
CA LEU A 105 5.63 -15.69 0.83
C LEU A 105 5.17 -14.31 0.35
N SER A 106 4.83 -13.41 1.28
CA SER A 106 4.42 -12.05 0.95
C SER A 106 5.57 -11.19 0.40
N THR A 107 6.82 -11.51 0.73
CA THR A 107 8.00 -10.85 0.15
C THR A 107 8.36 -11.39 -1.24
N LEU A 108 8.13 -12.68 -1.50
CA LEU A 108 8.33 -13.26 -2.84
C LEU A 108 7.30 -12.77 -3.86
N LEU A 109 6.08 -12.49 -3.39
CA LEU A 109 4.96 -12.06 -4.20
C LEU A 109 4.49 -10.68 -3.71
N PRO A 110 5.05 -9.57 -4.22
CA PRO A 110 4.71 -8.21 -3.76
C PRO A 110 3.21 -7.87 -3.86
N VAL A 111 2.48 -8.50 -4.78
CA VAL A 111 1.01 -8.39 -4.87
C VAL A 111 0.29 -8.88 -3.61
N LEU A 112 0.91 -9.80 -2.86
CA LEU A 112 0.44 -10.33 -1.59
C LEU A 112 0.92 -9.50 -0.39
N TRP A 113 1.40 -8.26 -0.60
CA TRP A 113 1.83 -7.36 0.47
C TRP A 113 0.78 -7.22 1.57
N VAL A 114 -0.51 -7.26 1.27
CA VAL A 114 -1.57 -7.18 2.29
C VAL A 114 -1.58 -8.42 3.22
N ILE A 115 -1.19 -9.60 2.72
CA ILE A 115 -1.18 -10.85 3.48
C ILE A 115 -0.06 -10.87 4.54
N SER A 116 1.00 -10.09 4.34
CA SER A 116 2.10 -9.92 5.30
C SER A 116 1.62 -9.46 6.71
N TRP A 117 0.42 -8.88 6.80
CA TRP A 117 -0.21 -8.45 8.05
C TRP A 117 -0.46 -9.66 8.97
N ILE A 118 -0.89 -10.77 8.40
CA ILE A 118 -1.12 -12.04 9.11
C ILE A 118 0.22 -12.57 9.63
N GLY A 119 1.29 -12.44 8.84
CA GLY A 119 2.64 -12.80 9.25
C GLY A 119 3.12 -12.01 10.48
N ASN A 120 2.96 -10.68 10.45
CA ASN A 120 3.31 -9.82 11.58
C ASN A 120 2.47 -10.10 12.83
N ILE A 121 1.16 -10.34 12.69
CA ILE A 121 0.28 -10.73 13.81
C ILE A 121 0.77 -12.06 14.42
N GLY A 122 1.11 -13.05 13.59
CA GLY A 122 1.65 -14.34 14.04
C GLY A 122 2.95 -14.22 14.85
N ILE A 123 3.80 -13.23 14.53
CA ILE A 123 5.03 -12.94 15.28
C ILE A 123 4.72 -12.25 16.63
N ILE A 124 3.72 -11.37 16.66
CA ILE A 124 3.34 -10.60 17.85
C ILE A 124 2.63 -11.47 18.90
N VAL A 125 1.62 -12.25 18.47
CA VAL A 125 0.69 -12.96 19.36
C VAL A 125 1.37 -14.10 20.12
N LYS A 126 2.51 -14.61 19.65
CA LYS A 126 3.14 -15.74 20.32
C LYS A 126 3.70 -15.36 21.69
N THR A 127 3.28 -16.06 22.73
CA THR A 127 3.90 -16.08 24.07
C THR A 127 5.11 -17.02 24.10
N LYS A 128 6.13 -16.74 24.92
CA LYS A 128 7.27 -17.66 25.11
C LYS A 128 6.71 -19.04 25.49
N VAL A 129 6.95 -20.05 24.66
CA VAL A 129 6.81 -21.45 25.10
C VAL A 129 8.10 -21.71 25.87
N TYR A 130 7.98 -21.74 27.19
CA TYR A 130 9.06 -22.13 28.11
C TYR A 130 9.36 -23.62 27.95
#